data_AF-A0A821HWG6-F1
#
_entry.id   AF-A0A821HWG6-F1
#
_cell.length_a   1.000
_cell.length_b   1.000
_cell.length_c   1.000
_cell.angle_alpha   90.00
_cell.angle_beta   90.00
_cell.angle_gamma   90.00
#
_symmetry.space_group_name_H-M   'P 1'
#
loop_
_entity.id
_entity.type
_entity.pdbx_description
1 polymer ?
#
loop_
_entity_poly.entity_id
_entity_poly.type
_entity_poly.pdbx_seq_one_letter_code
_entity_poly.pdbx_strand_id
1 'polypeptide(L)'
;MSKSSNDKHLLHTSDYNTRFNLDTYLKSFYSGVDIDPNQEPLIAFFPENIVRILHDEQKRLGNQKALEFGGGPCLWSSLLLAQHVDSIRFCDYAQSNLNAVSDWIAQKPSAFDWTKFFDNVLAIVGSSKEKRAEWESRLREALNRGGLSTCDVNDPNCPILSGKHNDYDIIFSSLCLEAACLA
;
A
#
# COMPACT_ATOMS: atom_id res chain seq x y z
N MET A 1 -12.65 -40.80 14.10
CA MET A 1 -13.07 -39.64 13.29
C MET A 1 -13.09 -38.42 14.20
N SER A 2 -11.97 -37.69 14.34
CA SER A 2 -12.01 -36.34 14.91
C SER A 2 -12.15 -35.36 13.75
N LYS A 3 -13.21 -34.56 13.77
CA LYS A 3 -13.32 -33.39 12.91
C LYS A 3 -12.35 -32.36 13.48
N SER A 4 -11.28 -32.02 12.77
CA SER A 4 -10.53 -30.81 13.09
C SER A 4 -11.41 -29.62 12.68
N SER A 5 -11.89 -28.86 13.67
CA SER A 5 -12.54 -27.58 13.40
C SER A 5 -11.48 -26.64 12.82
N ASN A 6 -11.50 -26.44 11.50
CA ASN A 6 -10.78 -25.33 10.87
C ASN A 6 -11.62 -24.06 11.11
N ASP A 7 -11.62 -23.58 12.36
CA ASP A 7 -12.11 -22.23 12.65
C ASP A 7 -11.08 -21.25 12.09
N LYS A 8 -11.33 -20.79 10.86
CA LYS A 8 -10.66 -19.60 10.30
C LYS A 8 -11.17 -18.39 11.09
N HIS A 9 -10.68 -18.21 12.31
CA HIS A 9 -10.92 -16.99 13.06
C HIS A 9 -10.31 -15.81 12.29
N LEU A 10 -11.18 -14.95 11.77
CA LEU A 10 -10.81 -13.64 11.26
C LEU A 10 -10.07 -12.88 12.38
N LEU A 11 -9.02 -12.14 12.03
CA LEU A 11 -8.24 -11.38 13.00
C LEU A 11 -9.03 -10.13 13.42
N HIS A 12 -9.17 -9.89 14.73
CA HIS A 12 -9.60 -8.58 15.22
C HIS A 12 -8.48 -7.54 14.99
N THR A 13 -8.81 -6.26 14.97
CA THR A 13 -7.81 -5.18 14.78
C THR A 13 -6.61 -5.33 15.74
N SER A 14 -6.87 -5.60 17.02
CA SER A 14 -5.81 -5.82 18.03
C SER A 14 -4.88 -6.99 17.72
N ASP A 15 -5.36 -7.99 16.98
CA ASP A 15 -4.59 -9.16 16.62
C ASP A 15 -3.52 -8.86 15.56
N TYR A 16 -3.67 -7.79 14.77
CA TYR A 16 -2.69 -7.46 13.72
C TYR A 16 -1.29 -7.19 14.28
N ASN A 17 -1.17 -6.67 15.51
CA ASN A 17 0.15 -6.46 16.11
C ASN A 17 0.84 -7.75 16.59
N THR A 18 0.10 -8.85 16.75
CA THR A 18 0.62 -10.09 17.36
C THR A 18 0.53 -11.31 16.46
N ARG A 19 -0.44 -11.35 15.54
CA ARG A 19 -0.77 -12.52 14.70
C ARG A 19 -0.52 -12.28 13.22
N PHE A 20 -0.44 -11.03 12.75
CA PHE A 20 -0.07 -10.74 11.36
C PHE A 20 1.39 -11.11 11.12
N ASN A 21 1.64 -11.95 10.12
CA ASN A 21 2.99 -12.33 9.71
C ASN A 21 3.36 -11.64 8.39
N LEU A 22 4.24 -10.64 8.49
CA LEU A 22 4.74 -9.84 7.38
C LEU A 22 5.35 -10.70 6.27
N ASP A 23 6.23 -11.64 6.64
CA ASP A 23 6.96 -12.45 5.66
C ASP A 23 6.03 -13.39 4.90
N THR A 24 5.08 -14.02 5.60
CA THR A 24 4.05 -14.84 4.96
C THR A 24 3.20 -14.01 4.01
N TYR A 25 2.75 -12.83 4.44
CA TYR A 25 1.97 -11.92 3.61
C TYR A 25 2.72 -11.50 2.33
N LEU A 26 3.95 -10.97 2.49
CA LEU A 26 4.77 -10.56 1.35
C LEU A 26 5.10 -11.71 0.40
N LYS A 27 5.39 -12.90 0.94
CA LYS A 27 5.66 -14.09 0.11
C LYS A 27 4.43 -14.54 -0.66
N SER A 28 3.27 -14.59 -0.01
CA SER A 28 2.03 -15.09 -0.61
C SER A 28 1.48 -14.17 -1.71
N PHE A 29 1.67 -12.86 -1.59
CA PHE A 29 1.02 -11.89 -2.50
C PHE A 29 1.99 -11.12 -3.40
N TYR A 30 3.28 -10.98 -3.04
CA TYR A 30 4.18 -10.03 -3.71
C TYR A 30 5.54 -10.60 -4.13
N SER A 31 5.90 -11.85 -3.78
CA SER A 31 7.22 -12.44 -4.10
C SER A 31 7.49 -12.65 -5.59
N GLY A 32 6.47 -12.47 -6.45
CA GLY A 32 6.59 -12.64 -7.89
C GLY A 32 6.91 -14.07 -8.32
N VAL A 33 6.88 -15.07 -7.43
CA VAL A 33 6.92 -16.48 -7.81
C VAL A 33 5.49 -16.85 -8.20
N ASP A 34 5.26 -16.98 -9.50
CA ASP A 34 3.97 -17.31 -10.13
C ASP A 34 2.79 -16.62 -9.46
N ILE A 35 2.46 -15.39 -9.90
CA ILE A 35 1.15 -14.80 -9.57
C ILE A 35 0.13 -15.89 -9.89
N ASP A 36 -0.53 -16.39 -8.86
CA ASP A 36 -1.62 -17.35 -9.04
C ASP A 36 -2.54 -16.74 -10.11
N PRO A 37 -2.83 -17.44 -11.22
CA PRO A 37 -3.71 -16.93 -12.27
C PRO A 37 -5.06 -16.44 -11.72
N ASN A 38 -5.47 -16.89 -10.52
CA ASN A 38 -6.65 -16.41 -9.81
C ASN A 38 -6.45 -15.09 -9.03
N GLN A 39 -5.21 -14.70 -8.72
CA GLN A 39 -4.81 -13.42 -8.11
C GLN A 39 -4.41 -12.37 -9.16
N GLU A 40 -4.08 -12.82 -10.37
CA GLU A 40 -3.80 -11.97 -11.54
C GLU A 40 -4.89 -10.91 -11.82
N PRO A 41 -6.21 -11.21 -11.69
CA PRO A 41 -7.26 -10.22 -11.91
C PRO A 41 -7.25 -9.12 -10.86
N LEU A 42 -6.93 -9.39 -9.59
CA LEU A 42 -6.87 -8.36 -8.55
C LEU A 42 -5.62 -7.48 -8.75
N ILE A 43 -4.48 -8.09 -9.05
CA ILE A 43 -3.21 -7.37 -9.27
C ILE A 43 -3.23 -6.55 -10.57
N ALA A 44 -3.98 -6.96 -11.60
CA ALA A 44 -4.13 -6.21 -12.85
C ALA A 44 -5.28 -5.18 -12.82
N PHE A 45 -6.41 -5.51 -12.19
CA PHE A 45 -7.60 -4.64 -12.22
C PHE A 45 -7.43 -3.35 -11.41
N PHE A 46 -6.72 -3.39 -10.28
CA PHE A 46 -6.55 -2.18 -9.46
C PHE A 46 -5.65 -1.13 -10.11
N PRO A 47 -4.44 -1.45 -10.62
CA PRO A 47 -3.53 -0.45 -11.18
C PRO A 47 -4.09 0.33 -12.39
N GLU A 48 -4.74 -0.35 -13.35
CA GLU A 48 -5.27 0.32 -14.56
C GLU A 48 -6.32 1.38 -14.23
N ASN A 49 -7.26 1.04 -13.36
CA ASN A 49 -8.33 1.96 -12.96
C ASN A 49 -7.77 3.15 -12.19
N ILE A 50 -6.78 2.92 -11.32
CA ILE A 50 -6.16 3.98 -10.52
C ILE A 50 -5.41 4.95 -11.43
N VAL A 51 -4.58 4.47 -12.36
CA VAL A 51 -3.87 5.35 -13.30
C VAL A 51 -4.83 6.18 -14.14
N ARG A 52 -5.92 5.58 -14.63
CA ARG A 52 -6.94 6.32 -15.39
C ARG A 52 -7.56 7.45 -14.55
N ILE A 53 -7.99 7.13 -13.32
CA ILE A 53 -8.58 8.13 -12.41
C ILE A 53 -7.57 9.26 -12.12
N LEU A 54 -6.33 8.92 -11.79
CA LEU A 54 -5.30 9.91 -11.48
C LEU A 54 -4.98 10.80 -12.67
N HIS A 55 -4.92 10.23 -13.87
CA HIS A 55 -4.70 11.00 -15.10
C HIS A 55 -5.85 11.97 -15.39
N ASP A 56 -7.10 11.51 -15.27
CA ASP A 56 -8.30 12.32 -15.53
C ASP A 56 -8.44 13.45 -14.50
N GLU A 57 -8.09 13.18 -13.25
CA GLU A 57 -8.19 14.15 -12.14
C GLU A 57 -6.94 15.03 -11.99
N GLN A 58 -5.87 14.81 -12.77
CA GLN A 58 -4.58 15.52 -12.62
C GLN A 58 -4.73 17.04 -12.58
N LYS A 59 -5.64 17.60 -13.39
CA LYS A 59 -5.88 19.05 -13.46
C LYS A 59 -6.58 19.62 -12.21
N ARG A 60 -7.15 18.76 -11.38
CA ARG A 60 -7.90 19.10 -10.16
C ARG A 60 -7.09 18.86 -8.89
N LEU A 61 -5.94 18.19 -8.98
CA LEU A 61 -5.01 18.00 -7.88
C LEU A 61 -4.34 19.34 -7.58
N GLY A 62 -4.81 20.02 -6.53
CA GLY A 62 -4.37 21.36 -6.16
C GLY A 62 -3.07 21.33 -5.36
N ASN A 63 -3.10 20.70 -4.18
CA ASN A 63 -1.96 20.68 -3.24
C ASN A 63 -0.97 19.54 -3.50
N GLN A 64 -1.29 18.62 -4.42
CA GLN A 64 -0.51 17.45 -4.77
C GLN A 64 -0.09 16.63 -3.53
N LYS A 65 -1.00 16.43 -2.57
CA LYS A 65 -0.77 15.60 -1.36
C LYS A 65 -1.71 14.41 -1.34
N ALA A 66 -1.15 13.22 -1.17
CA ALA A 66 -1.92 12.00 -0.98
C ALA A 66 -1.78 11.44 0.43
N LEU A 67 -2.84 10.78 0.89
CA LEU A 67 -2.84 9.88 2.03
C LEU A 67 -3.02 8.44 1.52
N GLU A 68 -2.04 7.59 1.76
CA GLU A 68 -2.17 6.13 1.65
C GLU A 68 -2.58 5.58 3.04
N PHE A 69 -3.86 5.25 3.20
CA PHE A 69 -4.44 4.81 4.46
C PHE A 69 -4.56 3.29 4.53
N GLY A 70 -3.83 2.68 5.46
CA GLY A 70 -3.79 1.23 5.62
C GLY A 70 -3.05 0.54 4.48
N GLY A 71 -1.92 1.10 4.03
CA GLY A 71 -1.17 0.59 2.88
C GLY A 71 -0.51 -0.78 3.13
N GLY A 72 -0.53 -1.29 4.36
CA GLY A 72 0.17 -2.50 4.72
C GLY A 72 1.67 -2.37 4.47
N PRO A 73 2.36 -3.47 4.15
CA PRO A 73 3.75 -3.41 3.71
C PRO A 73 3.88 -3.14 2.20
N CYS A 74 2.77 -2.84 1.52
CA CYS A 74 2.67 -2.82 0.07
C CYS A 74 2.90 -1.42 -0.51
N LEU A 75 3.47 -1.33 -1.72
CA LEU A 75 3.92 -0.07 -2.30
C LEU A 75 3.39 0.22 -3.70
N TRP A 76 2.60 -0.68 -4.32
CA TRP A 76 2.21 -0.51 -5.72
C TRP A 76 1.27 0.68 -5.94
N SER A 77 0.31 0.92 -5.05
CA SER A 77 -0.61 2.05 -5.12
C SER A 77 0.16 3.36 -4.94
N SER A 78 1.02 3.41 -3.93
CA SER A 78 1.90 4.55 -3.69
C SER A 78 2.85 4.82 -4.86
N LEU A 79 3.36 3.78 -5.54
CA LEU A 79 4.19 3.92 -6.75
C LEU A 79 3.44 4.69 -7.86
N LEU A 80 2.16 4.37 -8.06
CA LEU A 80 1.29 5.07 -9.01
C LEU A 80 1.02 6.50 -8.54
N LEU A 81 0.60 6.67 -7.28
CA LEU A 81 0.31 7.98 -6.69
C LEU A 81 1.49 8.94 -6.83
N ALA A 82 2.72 8.47 -6.59
CA ALA A 82 3.95 9.27 -6.65
C ALA A 82 4.25 9.87 -8.03
N GLN A 83 3.55 9.44 -9.10
CA GLN A 83 3.67 10.05 -10.42
C GLN A 83 2.79 11.30 -10.58
N HIS A 84 1.86 11.52 -9.65
CA HIS A 84 0.83 12.55 -9.72
C HIS A 84 0.85 13.52 -8.52
N VAL A 85 1.58 13.18 -7.46
CA VAL A 85 1.60 13.94 -6.21
C VAL A 85 3.03 14.23 -5.72
N ASP A 86 3.19 15.34 -5.01
CA ASP A 86 4.46 15.78 -4.43
C ASP A 86 4.79 15.00 -3.15
N SER A 87 3.79 14.65 -2.35
CA SER A 87 4.01 13.96 -1.07
C SER A 87 2.93 12.92 -0.77
N ILE A 88 3.34 11.83 -0.13
CA ILE A 88 2.47 10.73 0.29
C ILE A 88 2.66 10.56 1.79
N ARG A 89 1.63 10.90 2.57
CA ARG A 89 1.50 10.41 3.95
C ARG A 89 1.12 8.94 3.86
N PHE A 90 1.94 8.05 4.39
CA PHE A 90 1.65 6.62 4.41
C PHE A 90 1.36 6.19 5.84
N CYS A 91 0.26 5.48 6.04
CA CYS A 91 -0.07 4.95 7.35
C CYS A 91 -0.62 3.53 7.33
N ASP A 92 -0.39 2.85 8.45
CA ASP A 92 -0.87 1.50 8.70
C ASP A 92 -1.04 1.29 10.21
N TYR A 93 -1.87 0.33 10.59
CA TYR A 93 -2.04 -0.05 11.98
C TYR A 93 -0.86 -0.86 12.52
N ALA A 94 -0.34 -1.79 11.71
CA ALA A 94 0.70 -2.71 12.17
C ALA A 94 2.09 -2.08 12.02
N GLN A 95 2.83 -1.99 13.12
CA GLN A 95 4.19 -1.41 13.10
C GLN A 95 5.16 -2.22 12.21
N SER A 96 4.96 -3.54 12.08
CA SER A 96 5.77 -4.39 11.21
C SER A 96 5.67 -3.98 9.73
N ASN A 97 4.49 -3.57 9.27
CA ASN A 97 4.26 -3.06 7.93
C ASN A 97 5.02 -1.75 7.69
N LEU A 98 4.88 -0.80 8.61
CA LEU A 98 5.60 0.48 8.53
C LEU A 98 7.12 0.30 8.56
N ASN A 99 7.62 -0.65 9.36
CA ASN A 99 9.04 -0.98 9.39
C ASN A 99 9.51 -1.54 8.03
N ALA A 100 8.73 -2.42 7.40
CA ALA A 100 9.05 -2.95 6.08
C ALA A 100 9.14 -1.84 5.01
N VAL A 101 8.19 -0.90 5.03
CA VAL A 101 8.19 0.28 4.15
C VAL A 101 9.38 1.18 4.46
N SER A 102 9.68 1.44 5.72
CA SER A 102 10.84 2.25 6.14
C SER A 102 12.17 1.61 5.70
N ASP A 103 12.30 0.29 5.82
CA ASP A 103 13.48 -0.47 5.40
C ASP A 103 13.66 -0.39 3.88
N TRP A 104 12.55 -0.51 3.15
CA TRP A 104 12.56 -0.29 1.71
C TRP A 104 13.01 1.13 1.40
N ILE A 105 12.39 2.18 1.95
CA ILE A 105 12.75 3.60 1.73
C ILE A 105 14.25 3.84 1.96
N ALA A 106 14.79 3.30 3.06
CA ALA A 106 16.20 3.40 3.44
C ALA A 106 17.14 2.53 2.59
N GLN A 107 16.62 1.78 1.62
CA GLN A 107 17.37 0.87 0.75
C GLN A 107 18.20 -0.14 1.55
N LYS A 108 17.64 -0.65 2.66
CA LYS A 108 18.34 -1.66 3.45
C LYS A 108 18.49 -2.95 2.64
N PRO A 109 19.62 -3.67 2.73
CA PRO A 109 19.80 -4.96 2.06
C PRO A 109 18.77 -6.03 2.46
N SER A 110 18.16 -5.89 3.64
CA SER A 110 17.11 -6.79 4.15
C SER A 110 15.71 -6.43 3.68
N ALA A 111 15.54 -5.29 2.99
CA ALA A 111 14.23 -4.89 2.50
C ALA A 111 13.71 -5.85 1.44
N PHE A 112 12.39 -5.99 1.37
CA PHE A 112 11.75 -6.81 0.35
C PHE A 112 12.09 -6.30 -1.06
N ASP A 113 12.45 -7.21 -1.96
CA ASP A 113 12.76 -6.88 -3.35
C ASP A 113 11.46 -6.74 -4.16
N TRP A 114 11.10 -5.49 -4.43
CA TRP A 114 9.92 -5.14 -5.22
C TRP A 114 10.16 -5.15 -6.74
N THR A 115 11.39 -5.40 -7.22
CA THR A 115 11.79 -5.22 -8.62
C THR A 115 10.83 -5.91 -9.59
N LYS A 116 10.58 -7.20 -9.39
CA LYS A 116 9.72 -8.00 -10.29
C LYS A 116 8.27 -7.54 -10.23
N PHE A 117 7.78 -7.19 -9.04
CA PHE A 117 6.40 -6.73 -8.88
C PHE A 117 6.18 -5.37 -9.54
N PHE A 118 7.11 -4.43 -9.36
CA PHE A 118 7.05 -3.13 -10.00
C PHE A 118 7.15 -3.23 -11.51
N ASP A 119 8.00 -4.10 -12.07
CA ASP A 119 8.03 -4.32 -13.52
C ASP A 119 6.67 -4.77 -14.07
N ASN A 120 5.96 -5.63 -13.35
CA ASN A 120 4.60 -6.03 -13.73
C ASN A 120 3.62 -4.86 -13.65
N VAL A 121 3.67 -4.06 -12.58
CA VAL A 121 2.83 -2.86 -12.43
C VAL A 121 3.08 -1.89 -13.59
N LEU A 122 4.35 -1.63 -13.94
CA LEU A 122 4.70 -0.78 -15.07
C LEU A 122 4.13 -1.33 -16.38
N ALA A 123 4.22 -2.64 -16.63
CA ALA A 123 3.67 -3.25 -17.83
C ALA A 123 2.14 -3.10 -17.91
N ILE A 124 1.44 -3.33 -16.80
CA ILE A 124 -0.03 -3.18 -16.70
C ILE A 124 -0.47 -1.75 -17.06
N VAL A 125 0.25 -0.74 -16.55
CA VAL A 125 -0.09 0.67 -16.79
C VAL A 125 0.46 1.22 -18.11
N GLY A 126 0.95 0.35 -19.00
CA GLY A 126 1.48 0.73 -20.32
C GLY A 126 2.82 1.50 -20.27
N SER A 127 3.59 1.34 -19.19
CA SER A 127 4.91 1.94 -19.01
C SER A 127 6.02 0.92 -19.30
N SER A 128 7.25 1.43 -19.45
CA SER A 128 8.44 0.64 -19.76
C SER A 128 9.20 0.30 -18.49
N LYS A 129 9.68 -0.94 -18.33
CA LYS A 129 10.50 -1.36 -17.17
C LYS A 129 11.74 -0.49 -16.94
N GLU A 130 12.25 0.16 -17.99
CA GLU A 130 13.38 1.10 -17.95
C GLU A 130 13.07 2.33 -17.07
N LYS A 131 11.79 2.68 -16.88
CA LYS A 131 11.34 3.76 -15.98
C LYS A 131 11.26 3.34 -14.51
N ARG A 132 11.45 2.06 -14.17
CA ARG A 132 11.29 1.56 -12.79
C ARG A 132 12.14 2.34 -11.79
N ALA A 133 13.43 2.54 -12.08
CA ALA A 133 14.34 3.25 -11.18
C ALA A 133 13.90 4.71 -10.94
N GLU A 134 13.39 5.39 -11.97
CA GLU A 134 12.82 6.74 -11.87
C GLU A 134 11.57 6.76 -10.99
N TRP A 135 10.66 5.79 -11.19
CA TRP A 135 9.41 5.68 -10.41
C TRP A 135 9.67 5.34 -8.95
N GLU A 136 10.60 4.43 -8.67
CA GLU A 136 11.04 4.12 -7.32
C GLU A 136 11.67 5.34 -6.64
N SER A 137 12.51 6.11 -7.35
CA SER A 137 13.11 7.32 -6.81
C SER A 137 12.03 8.35 -6.42
N ARG A 138 11.06 8.60 -7.31
CA ARG A 138 9.92 9.49 -7.03
C ARG A 138 9.10 9.01 -5.84
N LEU A 139 8.84 7.71 -5.76
CA LEU A 139 8.12 7.11 -4.64
C LEU A 139 8.84 7.35 -3.31
N ARG A 140 10.16 7.07 -3.26
CA ARG A 140 10.98 7.32 -2.05
C ARG A 140 10.94 8.78 -1.63
N GLU A 141 11.05 9.69 -2.59
CA GLU A 141 10.97 11.12 -2.31
C GLU A 141 9.60 11.54 -1.76
N ALA A 142 8.51 11.08 -2.40
CA ALA A 142 7.16 11.41 -1.98
C ALA A 142 6.84 10.87 -0.57
N LEU A 143 7.27 9.63 -0.27
CA LEU A 143 7.14 9.02 1.06
C LEU A 143 8.01 9.72 2.10
N ASN A 144 9.23 10.14 1.77
CA ASN A 144 10.07 10.90 2.69
C ASN A 144 9.48 12.29 3.00
N ARG A 145 8.91 12.96 2.00
CA ARG A 145 8.25 14.26 2.19
C ARG A 145 6.97 14.16 3.02
N GLY A 146 6.16 13.11 2.78
CA GLY A 146 4.89 12.92 3.48
C GLY A 146 5.03 12.24 4.83
N GLY A 147 5.97 11.30 4.99
CA GLY A 147 6.28 10.59 6.22
C GLY A 147 5.40 9.36 6.47
N LEU A 148 5.90 8.48 7.35
CA LEU A 148 5.20 7.29 7.84
C LEU A 148 4.55 7.58 9.20
N SER A 149 3.40 6.97 9.47
CA SER A 149 2.72 7.11 10.76
C SER A 149 1.81 5.93 11.05
N THR A 150 1.63 5.60 12.33
CA THR A 150 0.62 4.62 12.73
C THR A 150 -0.79 5.22 12.62
N CYS A 151 -1.77 4.39 12.28
CA CYS A 151 -3.17 4.77 12.27
C CYS A 151 -4.07 3.64 12.75
N ASP A 152 -5.16 3.98 13.43
CA ASP A 152 -6.25 3.07 13.74
C ASP A 152 -7.55 3.70 13.22
N VAL A 153 -8.20 3.04 12.26
CA VAL A 153 -9.46 3.53 11.69
C VAL A 153 -10.61 3.48 12.69
N ASN A 154 -10.50 2.61 13.70
CA ASN A 154 -11.48 2.47 14.75
C ASN A 154 -11.27 3.48 15.89
N ASP A 155 -10.15 4.22 15.90
CA ASP A 155 -9.93 5.31 16.86
C ASP A 155 -10.63 6.58 16.34
N PRO A 156 -11.69 7.06 17.04
CA PRO A 156 -12.39 8.28 16.63
C PRO A 156 -11.51 9.53 16.71
N ASN A 157 -10.36 9.46 17.40
CA ASN A 157 -9.38 10.54 17.50
C ASN A 157 -8.14 10.27 16.65
N CYS A 158 -8.19 9.33 15.68
CA CYS A 158 -7.06 9.00 14.83
C CYS A 158 -6.43 10.27 14.25
N PRO A 159 -5.17 10.62 14.61
CA PRO A 159 -4.61 11.92 14.30
C PRO A 159 -4.63 12.27 12.81
N ILE A 160 -4.40 11.26 11.96
CA ILE A 160 -4.38 11.38 10.49
C ILE A 160 -5.76 11.69 9.92
N LEU A 161 -6.82 11.23 10.58
CA LEU A 161 -8.21 11.47 10.20
C LEU A 161 -8.80 12.71 10.89
N SER A 162 -8.19 13.16 11.98
CA SER A 162 -8.58 14.36 12.74
C SER A 162 -8.02 15.67 12.17
N GLY A 163 -7.36 15.62 11.02
CA GLY A 163 -6.72 16.76 10.35
C GLY A 163 -7.69 17.88 9.97
N LYS A 164 -7.13 18.99 9.48
CA LYS A 164 -7.95 20.08 8.96
C LYS A 164 -8.62 19.64 7.66
N HIS A 165 -9.76 20.24 7.35
CA HIS A 165 -10.44 20.03 6.08
C HIS A 165 -9.47 20.34 4.91
N ASN A 166 -9.36 19.43 3.93
CA ASN A 166 -8.47 19.50 2.75
C ASN A 166 -6.96 19.33 2.99
N ASP A 167 -6.54 18.58 4.02
CA ASP A 167 -5.11 18.26 4.20
C ASP A 167 -4.52 17.38 3.07
N TYR A 168 -5.37 16.62 2.38
CA TYR A 168 -5.01 15.76 1.25
C TYR A 168 -5.94 16.00 0.06
N ASP A 169 -5.40 16.00 -1.16
CA ASP A 169 -6.17 16.02 -2.40
C ASP A 169 -6.65 14.61 -2.78
N ILE A 170 -5.91 13.59 -2.36
CA ILE A 170 -6.20 12.19 -2.62
C ILE A 170 -6.13 11.40 -1.32
N ILE A 171 -7.15 10.60 -1.06
CA ILE A 171 -7.11 9.56 -0.03
C ILE A 171 -7.27 8.24 -0.75
N PHE A 172 -6.29 7.37 -0.60
CA PHE A 172 -6.30 6.02 -1.15
C PHE A 172 -6.29 5.01 -0.01
N SER A 173 -7.15 4.01 -0.10
CA SER A 173 -7.18 2.87 0.81
C SER A 173 -7.64 1.65 0.03
N SER A 174 -6.98 0.51 0.23
CA SER A 174 -7.25 -0.73 -0.49
C SER A 174 -7.10 -1.90 0.45
N LEU A 175 -8.10 -2.78 0.51
CA LEU A 175 -8.08 -4.00 1.34
C LEU A 175 -7.86 -3.73 2.85
N CYS A 176 -8.16 -2.52 3.32
CA CYS A 176 -7.95 -2.08 4.69
C CYS A 176 -9.27 -2.01 5.47
N LEU A 177 -10.25 -1.25 4.97
CA LEU A 177 -11.49 -0.97 5.71
C LEU A 177 -12.29 -2.25 5.94
N GLU A 178 -12.41 -3.09 4.91
CA GLU A 178 -13.05 -4.40 5.01
C GLU A 178 -12.30 -5.33 5.99
N ALA A 179 -10.98 -5.21 6.11
CA ALA A 179 -10.20 -6.01 7.06
C ALA A 179 -10.31 -5.48 8.49
N ALA A 180 -10.45 -4.17 8.66
CA ALA A 180 -10.57 -3.50 9.95
C ALA A 180 -11.99 -3.59 10.55
N CYS A 181 -13.02 -3.67 9.70
CA CYS A 181 -14.42 -3.79 10.12
C CYS A 181 -14.87 -5.23 10.45
N LEU A 182 -14.01 -6.24 10.29
CA LEU A 182 -14.26 -7.60 10.76
C LEU A 182 -14.03 -7.66 12.28
N ALA A 183 -14.93 -7.02 13.02
CA ALA A 183 -15.07 -7.07 14.47
C ALA A 183 -16.45 -7.59 14.84
#